data_AF-A0A2D6U4K1-F1
#
_entry.id   AF-A0A2D6U4K1-F1
#
_cell.length_a   1.000
_cell.length_b   1.000
_cell.length_c   1.000
_cell.angle_alpha   90.00
_cell.angle_beta   90.00
_cell.angle_gamma   90.00
#
_symmetry.space_group_name_H-M   'P 1'
#
loop_
_entity.id
_entity.type
_entity.pdbx_description
1 polymer ?
#
loop_
_entity_poly.entity_id
_entity_poly.type
_entity_poly.pdbx_seq_one_letter_code
_entity_poly.pdbx_strand_id
1 'polypeptide(L)'
;MFSDLVNELTIEERLSHAQLMVAVASVDGELVLEELIMIEAIMGKSMLHPEMRVDVRNTLSHPIEMEKSMEMLSERGKQLALRDAVLVSACDGEYDKKEIRVIAKIAKLAGVDKTKLSQLYEWVSEYWECFNKSSTIFD
;
A
#
# COMPACT_ATOMS: atom_id res chain seq x y z
N MET A 1 5.60 14.11 4.21
CA MET A 1 4.61 13.12 4.67
C MET A 1 4.23 13.39 6.11
N PHE A 2 2.99 13.09 6.48
CA PHE A 2 2.47 13.23 7.84
C PHE A 2 2.72 11.97 8.67
N SER A 3 2.50 12.07 9.99
CA SER A 3 2.45 10.90 10.86
C SER A 3 1.39 9.91 10.38
N ASP A 4 1.74 8.62 10.33
CA ASP A 4 0.85 7.56 9.85
C ASP A 4 0.42 6.63 11.00
N LEU A 5 -0.83 6.16 10.92
CA LEU A 5 -1.44 5.19 11.85
C LEU A 5 -0.76 3.81 11.79
N VAL A 6 -0.01 3.52 10.73
CA VAL A 6 0.83 2.30 10.66
C VAL A 6 1.87 2.26 11.80
N ASN A 7 2.24 3.41 12.38
CA ASN A 7 3.12 3.49 13.55
C ASN A 7 2.47 3.03 14.86
N GLU A 8 1.17 2.72 14.87
CA GLU A 8 0.48 2.12 16.02
C GLU A 8 0.59 0.59 16.01
N LEU A 9 0.96 -0.01 14.88
CA LEU A 9 1.12 -1.46 14.72
C LEU A 9 2.43 -1.95 15.36
N THR A 10 2.52 -3.26 15.64
CA THR A 10 3.79 -3.87 16.09
C THR A 10 4.86 -3.81 14.99
N ILE A 11 6.12 -3.99 15.35
CA ILE A 11 7.22 -3.94 14.37
C ILE A 11 7.10 -5.06 13.33
N GLU A 12 6.60 -6.24 13.73
CA GLU A 12 6.32 -7.38 12.86
C GLU A 12 5.17 -7.08 11.90
N GLU A 13 4.10 -6.45 12.38
CA GLU A 13 2.99 -6.01 11.52
C GLU A 13 3.43 -4.97 10.49
N ARG A 14 4.30 -4.02 10.89
CA ARG A 14 4.85 -3.02 9.96
C ARG A 14 5.71 -3.64 8.87
N LEU A 15 6.48 -4.68 9.21
CA LEU A 15 7.25 -5.45 8.23
C LEU A 15 6.32 -6.15 7.25
N SER A 16 5.35 -6.90 7.77
CA SER A 16 4.38 -7.62 6.96
C SER A 16 3.57 -6.68 6.07
N HIS A 17 3.18 -5.53 6.60
CA HIS A 17 2.51 -4.47 5.84
C HIS A 17 3.37 -4.00 4.65
N ALA A 18 4.66 -3.73 4.85
CA ALA A 18 5.55 -3.32 3.76
C ALA A 18 5.76 -4.44 2.73
N GLN A 19 5.92 -5.69 3.16
CA GLN A 19 6.03 -6.85 2.28
C GLN A 19 4.76 -7.09 1.46
N LEU A 20 3.59 -6.82 2.05
CA LEU A 20 2.33 -6.86 1.34
C LEU A 20 2.26 -5.79 0.24
N MET A 21 2.78 -4.59 0.47
CA MET A 21 2.80 -3.54 -0.58
C MET A 21 3.67 -3.96 -1.77
N VAL A 22 4.80 -4.63 -1.52
CA VAL A 22 5.61 -5.26 -2.58
C VAL A 22 4.79 -6.30 -3.34
N ALA A 23 4.06 -7.17 -2.64
CA ALA A 23 3.22 -8.17 -3.26
C ALA A 23 2.07 -7.59 -4.09
N VAL A 24 1.51 -6.44 -3.68
CA VAL A 24 0.45 -5.72 -4.40
C VAL A 24 0.99 -5.07 -5.67
N ALA A 25 2.13 -4.39 -5.59
CA ALA A 25 2.74 -3.75 -6.75
C ALA A 25 3.31 -4.78 -7.75
N SER A 26 3.75 -5.96 -7.28
CA SER A 26 4.33 -6.99 -8.16
C SER A 26 3.30 -7.91 -8.83
N VAL A 27 2.01 -7.55 -8.87
CA VAL A 27 0.91 -8.43 -9.34
C VAL A 27 1.01 -8.73 -10.82
N ASP A 28 1.48 -7.78 -11.61
CA ASP A 28 1.70 -7.94 -13.05
C ASP A 28 3.12 -8.41 -13.41
N GLY A 29 4.03 -8.40 -12.43
CA GLY A 29 5.41 -8.87 -12.53
C GLY A 29 6.44 -7.79 -12.86
N GLU A 30 6.02 -6.54 -13.05
CA GLU A 30 6.91 -5.42 -13.37
C GLU A 30 6.69 -4.25 -12.40
N LEU A 31 7.64 -4.05 -11.48
CA LEU A 31 7.60 -2.90 -10.57
C LEU A 31 8.09 -1.64 -11.28
N VAL A 32 7.22 -0.63 -11.39
CA VAL A 32 7.58 0.68 -11.95
C VAL A 32 8.21 1.60 -10.88
N LEU A 33 8.83 2.69 -11.33
CA LEU A 33 9.55 3.60 -10.43
C LEU A 33 8.62 4.22 -9.38
N GLU A 34 7.40 4.58 -9.79
CA GLU A 34 6.39 5.21 -8.95
C GLU A 34 5.97 4.29 -7.80
N GLU A 35 5.77 3.00 -8.07
CA GLU A 35 5.46 2.00 -7.05
C GLU A 35 6.62 1.80 -6.07
N LEU A 36 7.86 1.77 -6.58
CA LEU A 36 9.06 1.68 -5.74
C LEU A 36 9.18 2.91 -4.82
N ILE A 37 8.91 4.12 -5.33
CA ILE A 37 8.89 5.34 -4.53
C ILE A 37 7.86 5.21 -3.40
N MET A 38 6.66 4.70 -3.71
CA MET A 38 5.60 4.51 -2.73
C MET A 38 5.98 3.46 -1.67
N ILE A 39 6.54 2.33 -2.07
CA ILE A 39 7.02 1.28 -1.15
C ILE A 39 8.10 1.84 -0.22
N GLU A 40 9.08 2.57 -0.75
CA GLU A 40 10.14 3.22 0.04
C GLU A 40 9.57 4.26 1.02
N ALA A 41 8.60 5.06 0.57
CA ALA A 41 7.90 6.02 1.40
C ALA A 41 7.13 5.33 2.54
N ILE A 42 6.50 4.18 2.28
CA ILE A 42 5.81 3.36 3.27
C ILE A 42 6.81 2.78 4.29
N MET A 43 7.94 2.24 3.85
CA MET A 43 8.99 1.80 4.78
C MET A 43 9.51 2.96 5.64
N GLY A 44 9.65 4.14 5.02
CA GLY A 44 9.94 5.43 5.63
C GLY A 44 9.01 5.78 6.77
N LYS A 45 7.72 5.93 6.44
CA LYS A 45 6.68 6.41 7.36
C LYS A 45 6.36 5.43 8.49
N SER A 46 6.57 4.13 8.25
CA SER A 46 6.40 3.07 9.25
C SER A 46 7.57 2.96 10.22
N MET A 47 8.63 3.76 10.02
CA MET A 47 9.85 3.74 10.82
C MET A 47 10.50 2.36 10.89
N LEU A 48 10.45 1.60 9.79
CA LEU A 48 11.16 0.32 9.71
C LEU A 48 12.66 0.54 9.87
N HIS A 49 13.30 -0.28 10.70
CA HIS A 49 14.74 -0.27 10.89
C HIS A 49 15.47 -0.53 9.57
N PRO A 50 16.66 0.05 9.36
CA PRO A 50 17.40 -0.12 8.10
C PRO A 50 17.56 -1.57 7.65
N GLU A 51 17.84 -2.48 8.58
CA GLU A 51 17.99 -3.92 8.32
C GLU A 51 16.69 -4.53 7.77
N MET A 52 15.55 -4.20 8.38
CA MET A 52 14.24 -4.67 7.91
C MET A 52 13.87 -4.13 6.52
N ARG A 53 14.34 -2.94 6.16
CA ARG A 53 14.14 -2.42 4.81
C ARG A 53 14.94 -3.18 3.77
N VAL A 54 16.12 -3.69 4.14
CA VAL A 54 16.88 -4.60 3.28
C VAL A 54 16.05 -5.87 3.05
N ASP A 55 15.42 -6.42 4.08
CA ASP A 55 14.56 -7.60 3.95
C ASP A 55 13.37 -7.36 3.01
N VAL A 56 12.68 -6.22 3.14
CA VAL A 56 11.58 -5.86 2.22
C VAL A 56 12.10 -5.72 0.79
N ARG A 57 13.26 -5.09 0.56
CA ARG A 57 13.85 -4.98 -0.79
C ARG A 57 14.20 -6.34 -1.37
N ASN A 58 14.66 -7.28 -0.56
CA ASN A 58 14.93 -8.64 -1.02
C ASN A 58 13.66 -9.35 -1.51
N THR A 59 12.47 -8.96 -1.03
CA THR A 59 11.20 -9.49 -1.52
C THR A 59 10.75 -8.91 -2.86
N LEU A 60 11.39 -7.84 -3.39
CA LEU A 60 11.02 -7.27 -4.69
C LEU A 60 11.20 -8.29 -5.83
N SER A 61 12.24 -9.12 -5.77
CA SER A 61 12.47 -10.18 -6.77
C SER A 61 11.64 -11.43 -6.53
N HIS A 62 11.24 -11.68 -5.27
CA HIS A 62 10.47 -12.84 -4.87
C HIS A 62 9.42 -12.41 -3.83
N PRO A 63 8.29 -11.83 -4.27
CA PRO A 63 7.29 -11.30 -3.36
C PRO A 63 6.71 -12.38 -2.46
N ILE A 64 6.43 -12.01 -1.21
CA ILE A 64 5.71 -12.89 -0.29
C ILE A 64 4.25 -12.99 -0.77
N GLU A 65 3.66 -14.19 -0.64
CA GLU A 65 2.25 -14.38 -0.95
C GLU A 65 1.37 -13.44 -0.12
N MET A 66 0.46 -12.75 -0.80
CA MET A 66 -0.43 -11.75 -0.21
C MET A 66 -1.18 -12.27 1.02
N GLU A 67 -1.67 -13.52 0.98
CA GLU A 67 -2.37 -14.17 2.09
C GLU A 67 -1.48 -14.29 3.33
N LYS A 68 -0.23 -14.71 3.15
CA LYS A 68 0.72 -14.89 4.26
C LYS A 68 1.01 -13.57 4.94
N SER A 69 1.19 -12.50 4.17
CA SER A 69 1.38 -11.17 4.74
C SER A 69 0.12 -10.70 5.49
N MET A 70 -1.07 -10.97 4.95
CA MET A 70 -2.35 -10.61 5.57
C MET A 70 -2.63 -11.39 6.86
N GLU A 71 -2.16 -12.64 6.99
CA GLU A 71 -2.31 -13.46 8.20
C GLU A 71 -1.52 -12.90 9.40
N MET A 72 -0.39 -12.24 9.13
CA MET A 72 0.46 -11.62 10.16
C MET A 72 -0.08 -10.27 10.66
N LEU A 73 -1.12 -9.73 10.03
CA LEU A 73 -1.72 -8.45 10.38
C LEU A 73 -2.92 -8.64 11.31
N SER A 74 -3.03 -7.78 12.33
CA SER A 74 -4.28 -7.59 13.08
C SER A 74 -5.40 -7.08 12.18
N GLU A 75 -6.64 -7.12 12.65
CA GLU A 75 -7.78 -6.54 11.93
C GLU A 75 -7.55 -5.06 11.60
N ARG A 76 -6.91 -4.30 12.50
CA ARG A 76 -6.53 -2.92 12.23
C ARG A 76 -5.43 -2.83 11.17
N GLY A 77 -4.41 -3.68 11.25
CA GLY A 77 -3.33 -3.78 10.27
C GLY A 77 -3.85 -4.08 8.87
N LYS A 78 -4.80 -5.01 8.73
CA LYS A 78 -5.43 -5.36 7.44
C LYS A 78 -6.18 -4.18 6.80
N GLN A 79 -6.85 -3.37 7.61
CA GLN A 79 -7.55 -2.17 7.12
C GLN A 79 -6.56 -1.10 6.63
N LEU A 80 -5.46 -0.90 7.36
CA LEU A 80 -4.40 0.03 6.95
C LEU A 80 -3.68 -0.46 5.69
N ALA A 81 -3.43 -1.77 5.61
CA ALA A 81 -2.92 -2.42 4.41
C ALA A 81 -3.84 -2.25 3.20
N LEU A 82 -5.16 -2.38 3.37
CA LEU A 82 -6.12 -2.11 2.29
C LEU A 82 -6.00 -0.66 1.80
N ARG A 83 -6.00 0.31 2.73
CA ARG A 83 -5.85 1.74 2.40
C ARG A 83 -4.59 1.97 1.58
N ASP A 84 -3.46 1.42 2.02
CA ASP A 84 -2.17 1.62 1.36
C ASP A 84 -2.06 0.82 0.05
N ALA A 85 -2.70 -0.34 -0.07
CA ALA A 85 -2.78 -1.09 -1.32
C ALA A 85 -3.54 -0.30 -2.40
N VAL A 86 -4.64 0.36 -2.05
CA VAL A 86 -5.38 1.25 -2.97
C VAL A 86 -4.50 2.42 -3.41
N LEU A 87 -3.74 3.03 -2.49
CA LEU A 87 -2.78 4.09 -2.84
C LEU A 87 -1.66 3.62 -3.77
N VAL A 88 -1.04 2.48 -3.47
CA VAL A 88 0.07 1.92 -4.26
C VAL A 88 -0.40 1.52 -5.64
N SER A 89 -1.61 0.95 -5.77
CA SER A 89 -2.16 0.58 -7.08
C SER A 89 -2.64 1.77 -7.90
N ALA A 90 -2.63 2.99 -7.36
CA ALA A 90 -3.08 4.21 -8.03
C ALA A 90 -1.92 5.13 -8.41
N CYS A 91 -0.71 4.58 -8.58
CA CYS A 91 0.50 5.37 -8.81
C CYS A 91 0.42 6.28 -10.05
N ASP A 92 -0.36 5.90 -11.06
CA ASP A 92 -0.62 6.69 -12.27
C ASP A 92 -2.03 7.33 -12.31
N GLY A 93 -2.82 7.14 -11.25
CA GLY A 93 -4.18 7.64 -11.12
C GLY A 93 -5.26 6.75 -11.76
N GLU A 94 -4.90 5.63 -12.38
CA GLU A 94 -5.84 4.63 -12.90
C GLU A 94 -5.72 3.30 -12.15
N TYR A 95 -6.67 2.40 -12.35
CA TYR A 95 -6.60 1.04 -11.81
C TYR A 95 -6.89 0.04 -12.91
N ASP A 96 -6.04 -0.95 -13.05
CA ASP A 96 -6.23 -2.06 -13.97
C ASP A 96 -7.16 -3.15 -13.38
N LYS A 97 -7.58 -4.09 -14.23
CA LYS A 97 -8.50 -5.17 -13.81
C LYS A 97 -7.86 -6.19 -12.86
N LYS A 98 -6.53 -6.32 -12.84
CA LYS A 98 -5.81 -7.25 -11.94
C LYS A 98 -5.68 -6.62 -10.55
N GLU A 99 -5.31 -5.35 -10.47
CA GLU A 99 -5.21 -4.54 -9.25
C GLU A 99 -6.55 -4.48 -8.54
N ILE A 100 -7.63 -4.16 -9.26
CA ILE A 100 -8.99 -4.16 -8.68
C ILE A 100 -9.34 -5.53 -8.06
N ARG A 101 -8.91 -6.63 -8.68
CA ARG A 101 -9.14 -7.99 -8.14
C ARG A 101 -8.33 -8.24 -6.87
N VAL A 102 -7.09 -7.78 -6.83
CA VAL A 102 -6.21 -7.90 -5.65
C VAL A 102 -6.74 -7.06 -4.50
N ILE A 103 -7.05 -5.79 -4.75
CA ILE A 103 -7.68 -4.89 -3.77
C ILE A 103 -8.97 -5.49 -3.22
N ALA A 104 -9.85 -6.02 -4.09
CA ALA A 104 -11.10 -6.65 -3.65
C ALA A 104 -10.85 -7.88 -2.74
N LYS A 105 -9.78 -8.62 -2.98
CA LYS A 105 -9.38 -9.76 -2.16
C LYS A 105 -8.86 -9.31 -0.79
N ILE A 106 -8.01 -8.28 -0.76
CA ILE A 106 -7.55 -7.65 0.48
C ILE A 106 -8.73 -7.09 1.27
N ALA A 107 -9.68 -6.43 0.62
CA ALA A 107 -10.87 -5.87 1.26
C ALA A 107 -11.72 -6.95 1.94
N LYS A 108 -11.90 -8.11 1.28
CA LYS A 108 -12.57 -9.26 1.87
C LYS A 108 -11.85 -9.78 3.12
N LEU A 109 -10.52 -9.90 3.06
CA LEU A 109 -9.70 -10.34 4.19
C LEU A 109 -9.68 -9.33 5.34
N ALA A 110 -9.80 -8.03 5.04
CA ALA A 110 -9.87 -6.94 6.01
C ALA A 110 -11.28 -6.69 6.58
N GLY A 111 -12.29 -7.46 6.17
CA GLY A 111 -13.68 -7.28 6.60
C GLY A 111 -14.31 -5.97 6.12
N VAL A 112 -13.84 -5.42 5.01
CA VAL A 112 -14.30 -4.14 4.44
C VAL A 112 -15.33 -4.40 3.35
N ASP A 113 -16.52 -3.81 3.50
CA ASP A 113 -17.59 -3.92 2.52
C ASP A 113 -17.33 -3.03 1.29
N LYS A 114 -18.15 -3.24 0.23
CA LYS A 114 -18.01 -2.51 -1.03
C LYS A 114 -18.21 -1.00 -0.88
N THR A 115 -19.09 -0.57 0.02
CA THR A 115 -19.39 0.85 0.22
C THR A 115 -18.16 1.56 0.77
N LYS A 116 -17.52 0.99 1.79
CA LYS A 116 -16.28 1.52 2.36
C LYS A 116 -15.11 1.43 1.39
N LEU A 117 -15.04 0.37 0.59
CA LEU A 117 -14.02 0.26 -0.45
C LEU A 117 -14.17 1.36 -1.52
N SER A 118 -15.40 1.66 -1.95
CA SER A 118 -15.67 2.80 -2.85
C SER A 118 -15.26 4.14 -2.23
N GLN A 119 -15.47 4.33 -0.94
CA GLN A 119 -14.98 5.53 -0.23
C GLN A 119 -13.46 5.64 -0.22
N LEU A 120 -12.72 4.51 -0.16
CA LEU A 120 -11.26 4.52 -0.26
C LEU A 120 -10.79 4.94 -1.65
N TYR A 121 -11.43 4.45 -2.72
CA TYR A 121 -11.11 4.87 -4.09
C TYR A 121 -11.34 6.37 -4.30
N GLU A 122 -12.47 6.88 -3.80
CA GLU A 122 -12.77 8.32 -3.84
C GLU A 122 -11.70 9.13 -3.10
N TRP A 123 -11.34 8.70 -1.89
CA TRP A 123 -10.32 9.36 -1.08
C TRP A 123 -8.94 9.42 -1.78
N VAL A 124 -8.54 8.36 -2.48
CA VAL A 124 -7.28 8.38 -3.26
C VAL A 124 -7.37 9.34 -4.45
N SER A 125 -8.52 9.43 -5.10
CA SER A 125 -8.75 10.38 -6.20
C SER A 125 -8.65 11.83 -5.70
N GLU A 126 -9.31 12.16 -4.59
CA GLU A 126 -9.22 13.46 -3.94
C GLU A 126 -7.78 13.81 -3.50
N TYR A 127 -7.03 12.81 -3.03
CA TYR A 127 -5.64 12.98 -2.64
C TYR A 127 -4.76 13.40 -3.84
N TRP A 128 -4.92 12.74 -4.98
CA TRP A 128 -4.21 13.08 -6.22
C TRP A 128 -4.55 14.47 -6.73
N GLU A 129 -5.84 14.84 -6.74
CA GLU A 129 -6.24 16.20 -7.08
C GLU A 129 -5.59 17.23 -6.16
N CYS A 130 -5.53 16.95 -4.86
CA CYS A 130 -4.87 17.83 -3.89
C CYS A 130 -3.36 17.96 -4.14
N PHE A 131 -2.69 16.84 -4.39
CA PHE A 131 -1.25 16.81 -4.66
C PHE A 131 -0.91 17.60 -5.94
N ASN A 132 -1.65 17.37 -7.02
CA ASN A 132 -1.43 18.00 -8.32
C ASN A 132 -1.76 19.50 -8.32
N LYS A 133 -2.63 20.00 -7.43
CA LYS A 133 -2.86 21.46 -7.27
C LYS A 133 -1.57 22.24 -7.00
N SER A 134 -0.54 21.61 -6.43
CA SER A 134 0.73 22.28 -6.19
C SER A 134 1.43 22.70 -7.49
N SER A 135 1.25 21.97 -8.60
CA SER A 135 1.89 22.33 -9.87
C SER A 135 1.36 23.66 -10.40
N THR A 136 0.09 23.95 -10.17
CA THR A 136 -0.57 25.18 -10.64
C THR A 136 -0.31 26.40 -9.75
N ILE A 137 0.39 26.25 -8.61
CA ILE A 137 0.70 27.37 -7.69
C ILE A 137 1.92 28.15 -8.17
N PHE A 138 2.84 27.47 -8.84
CA PHE A 138 4.08 28.05 -9.34
C PHE A 138 3.97 28.54 -10.80
N ASP A 139 2.82 28.28 -11.44
CA ASP A 139 2.41 28.80 -12.76
C ASP A 139 1.68 30.15 -12.62
#